data_AF-A0ABD3Z3W7-F1
#
_entry.id   AF-A0ABD3Z3W7-F1
#
_cell.length_a   1.000
_cell.length_b   1.000
_cell.length_c   1.000
_cell.angle_alpha   90.00
_cell.angle_beta   90.00
_cell.angle_gamma   90.00
#
_symmetry.space_group_name_H-M   'P 1'
#
loop_
_entity.id
_entity.type
_entity.pdbx_description
1 polymer ?
#
loop_
_entity_poly.entity_id
_entity_poly.type
_entity_poly.pdbx_seq_one_letter_code
_entity_poly.pdbx_strand_id
1 'polypeptide(L)'
;MNAVDLDDVNKEQIKVLALQQYIAWIQEILERPVSEEDNFLDIGGHSMIAIALNERVRNEFNLTLSMERLYNSTLSETFYSIK
;
A
#
# COMPACT_ATOMS: atom_id res chain seq x y z
N MET A 1 22.78 -22.87 9.72
CA MET A 1 21.72 -22.05 10.35
C MET A 1 21.53 -20.84 9.46
N ASN A 2 20.30 -20.64 9.02
CA ASN A 2 19.96 -20.04 7.73
C ASN A 2 20.46 -18.60 7.57
N ALA A 3 21.15 -18.36 6.46
CA ALA A 3 21.17 -17.04 5.85
C ALA A 3 19.74 -16.72 5.45
N VAL A 4 19.00 -16.03 6.32
CA VAL A 4 17.84 -15.27 5.88
C VAL A 4 18.39 -14.31 4.83
N ASP A 5 18.02 -14.55 3.57
CA ASP A 5 18.46 -13.79 2.42
C ASP A 5 18.16 -12.31 2.70
N LEU A 6 19.20 -11.48 2.78
CA LEU A 6 19.07 -10.05 3.10
C LEU A 6 18.13 -9.32 2.11
N ASP A 7 17.90 -9.92 0.94
CA ASP A 7 16.97 -9.46 -0.09
C ASP A 7 15.49 -9.61 0.33
N ASP A 8 15.14 -10.64 1.10
CA ASP A 8 13.77 -10.94 1.51
C ASP A 8 13.32 -10.01 2.66
N VAL A 9 14.21 -9.80 3.64
CA VAL A 9 13.98 -8.86 4.76
C VAL A 9 13.81 -7.42 4.25
N ASN A 10 14.58 -7.03 3.23
CA ASN A 10 14.47 -5.70 2.63
C ASN A 10 13.13 -5.53 1.90
N LYS A 11 12.62 -6.56 1.23
CA LYS A 11 11.33 -6.50 0.53
C LYS A 11 10.16 -6.38 1.49
N GLU A 12 10.14 -7.13 2.59
CA GLU A 12 9.09 -7.01 3.60
C GLU A 12 9.09 -5.62 4.25
N GLN A 13 10.27 -5.10 4.60
CA GLN A 13 10.42 -3.74 5.16
C GLN A 13 9.94 -2.66 4.18
N ILE A 14 10.26 -2.78 2.90
CA ILE A 14 9.79 -1.85 1.85
C ILE A 14 8.27 -1.88 1.73
N LYS A 15 7.63 -3.06 1.79
CA LYS A 15 6.17 -3.19 1.76
C LYS A 15 5.51 -2.50 2.95
N VAL A 16 6.05 -2.68 4.16
CA VAL A 16 5.55 -2.03 5.37
C VAL A 16 5.70 -0.51 5.29
N LEU A 17 6.86 -0.01 4.86
CA LEU A 17 7.10 1.42 4.68
C LEU A 17 6.15 2.01 3.63
N ALA A 18 5.97 1.32 2.51
CA ALA A 18 5.08 1.76 1.44
C ALA A 18 3.61 1.80 1.89
N LEU A 19 3.16 0.80 2.65
CA LEU A 19 1.82 0.77 3.25
C LEU A 19 1.59 1.95 4.19
N GLN A 20 2.50 2.18 5.13
CA GLN A 20 2.40 3.29 6.09
C GLN A 20 2.39 4.63 5.36
N GLN A 21 3.24 4.79 4.35
CA GLN A 21 3.29 6.01 3.54
C GLN A 21 2.02 6.21 2.69
N TYR A 22 1.47 5.12 2.15
CA TYR A 22 0.22 5.14 1.40
C TYR A 22 -0.96 5.56 2.26
N ILE A 23 -1.06 5.02 3.47
CA ILE A 23 -2.06 5.41 4.48
C ILE A 23 -1.94 6.90 4.78
N ALA A 24 -0.74 7.40 5.06
CA ALA A 24 -0.51 8.82 5.34
C ALA A 24 -0.99 9.74 4.21
N TRP A 25 -0.75 9.36 2.94
CA TRP A 25 -1.25 10.13 1.80
C TRP A 25 -2.77 10.11 1.70
N ILE A 26 -3.41 8.98 1.96
CA ILE A 26 -4.88 8.91 1.94
C ILE A 26 -5.46 9.78 3.06
N GLN A 27 -4.88 9.74 4.26
CA GLN A 27 -5.32 10.56 5.38
C GLN A 27 -5.24 12.05 5.07
N GLU A 28 -4.19 12.49 4.37
CA GLU A 28 -4.04 13.87 3.92
C GLU A 28 -5.09 14.25 2.87
N ILE A 29 -5.37 13.36 1.91
CA ILE A 29 -6.32 13.64 0.81
C ILE A 29 -7.78 13.60 1.29
N LEU A 30 -8.11 12.67 2.20
CA LEU A 30 -9.48 12.45 2.68
C LEU A 30 -9.77 13.16 4.01
N GLU A 31 -8.78 13.84 4.59
CA GLU A 31 -8.89 14.59 5.84
C GLU A 31 -9.49 13.78 7.00
N ARG A 32 -9.17 12.47 7.06
CA ARG A 32 -9.73 11.52 8.04
C ARG A 32 -8.69 10.49 8.50
N PRO A 33 -8.88 9.86 9.67
CA PRO A 33 -8.09 8.70 10.05
C PRO A 33 -8.35 7.51 9.12
N VAL A 34 -7.28 6.78 8.81
CA VAL A 34 -7.27 5.56 8.00
C VAL A 34 -6.36 4.55 8.70
N SER A 35 -6.80 3.30 8.78
CA SER A 35 -6.07 2.17 9.33
C SER A 35 -5.68 1.21 8.22
N GLU A 36 -4.70 0.34 8.47
CA GLU A 36 -4.28 -0.66 7.48
C GLU A 36 -5.33 -1.76 7.22
N GLU A 37 -6.23 -1.98 8.18
CA GLU A 37 -7.36 -2.92 8.08
C GLU A 37 -8.55 -2.34 7.31
N ASP A 38 -8.52 -1.04 7.00
CA ASP A 38 -9.57 -0.42 6.21
C ASP A 38 -9.48 -0.84 4.73
N ASN A 39 -10.65 -0.87 4.08
CA ASN A 39 -10.71 -0.99 2.64
C ASN A 39 -10.66 0.40 1.99
N PHE A 40 -9.95 0.50 0.87
CA PHE A 40 -9.77 1.77 0.16
C PHE A 40 -11.10 2.44 -0.24
N LEU A 41 -12.12 1.68 -0.62
CA LEU A 41 -13.42 2.22 -0.99
C LEU A 41 -14.23 2.67 0.22
N ASP A 42 -14.14 1.95 1.34
CA ASP A 42 -14.88 2.25 2.57
C ASP A 42 -14.44 3.59 3.18
N ILE A 43 -13.15 3.89 3.07
CA ILE A 43 -12.61 5.16 3.56
C ILE A 43 -12.92 6.36 2.65
N GLY A 44 -13.51 6.15 1.47
CA GLY A 44 -13.82 7.20 0.49
C GLY A 44 -12.77 7.34 -0.63
N GLY A 45 -11.86 6.38 -0.75
CA GLY A 45 -10.96 6.27 -1.87
C GLY A 45 -11.72 5.96 -3.16
N HIS A 46 -11.35 6.63 -4.24
CA HIS A 46 -11.94 6.44 -5.57
C HIS A 46 -10.85 6.39 -6.64
N SER A 47 -11.23 6.05 -7.87
CA SER A 47 -10.29 5.72 -8.96
C SER A 47 -9.23 6.77 -9.23
N MET A 48 -9.54 8.06 -9.13
CA MET A 48 -8.55 9.13 -9.33
C MET A 48 -7.46 9.11 -8.26
N ILE A 49 -7.85 9.00 -6.98
CA ILE A 49 -6.90 8.88 -5.86
C ILE A 49 -6.09 7.59 -6.02
N ALA A 50 -6.73 6.47 -6.35
CA ALA A 50 -6.05 5.20 -6.53
C ALA A 50 -4.98 5.27 -7.62
N ILE A 51 -5.30 5.88 -8.77
CA ILE A 51 -4.35 6.04 -9.88
C ILE A 51 -3.17 6.91 -9.44
N ALA A 52 -3.44 8.08 -8.85
CA ALA A 52 -2.41 9.02 -8.42
C ALA A 52 -1.47 8.40 -7.36
N LEU A 53 -2.03 7.70 -6.37
CA LEU A 53 -1.24 7.06 -5.33
C LEU A 53 -0.48 5.83 -5.84
N ASN A 54 -1.04 5.05 -6.77
CA ASN A 54 -0.34 3.90 -7.35
C ASN A 54 0.88 4.35 -8.17
N GLU A 55 0.75 5.43 -8.94
CA GLU A 55 1.90 6.07 -9.62
C GLU A 55 2.96 6.51 -8.60
N ARG A 56 2.54 7.11 -7.48
CA ARG A 56 3.46 7.59 -6.44
C ARG A 56 4.19 6.44 -5.74
N VAL A 57 3.47 5.39 -5.34
CA VAL A 57 4.05 4.17 -4.76
C VAL A 57 5.04 3.53 -5.72
N ARG A 58 4.70 3.46 -7.01
CA ARG A 58 5.59 2.90 -8.02
C ARG A 58 6.88 3.70 -8.18
N ASN A 59 6.81 5.03 -8.15
CA ASN A 59 8.00 5.87 -8.28
C ASN A 59 8.88 5.85 -7.01
N GLU A 60 8.30 5.84 -5.81
CA GLU A 60 9.08 5.91 -4.56
C GLU A 60 9.57 4.54 -4.06
N PHE A 61 8.76 3.50 -4.21
CA PHE A 61 9.02 2.17 -3.64
C PHE A 61 9.25 1.10 -4.71
N ASN A 62 9.10 1.42 -6.00
CA ASN A 62 9.17 0.47 -7.10
C ASN A 62 8.17 -0.70 -6.95
N LEU A 63 7.05 -0.45 -6.27
CA LEU A 63 5.96 -1.40 -6.05
C LEU A 63 4.78 -1.08 -6.98
N THR A 64 4.10 -2.11 -7.48
CA THR A 64 2.91 -1.92 -8.33
C THR A 64 1.69 -2.53 -7.66
N LEU A 65 0.70 -1.70 -7.34
CA LEU A 65 -0.53 -2.14 -6.70
C LEU A 65 -1.55 -2.58 -7.75
N SER A 66 -2.20 -3.72 -7.51
CA SER A 66 -3.33 -4.17 -8.32
C SER A 66 -4.61 -3.46 -7.86
N MET A 67 -5.25 -2.70 -8.77
CA MET A 67 -6.52 -2.02 -8.48
C MET A 67 -7.61 -2.97 -8.01
N GLU A 68 -7.67 -4.17 -8.58
CA GLU A 68 -8.62 -5.21 -8.16
C GLU A 68 -8.44 -5.58 -6.67
N ARG A 69 -7.20 -5.78 -6.22
CA ARG A 69 -6.88 -6.07 -4.81
C ARG A 69 -7.21 -4.88 -3.92
N LEU A 70 -6.79 -3.69 -4.33
CA LEU A 70 -7.02 -2.45 -3.58
C LEU A 70 -8.51 -2.23 -3.26
N TYR A 71 -9.40 -2.62 -4.18
CA TYR A 71 -10.85 -2.49 -4.00
C TYR A 71 -11.49 -3.68 -3.29
N ASN A 72 -10.94 -4.88 -3.39
CA ASN A 72 -11.54 -6.11 -2.85
C ASN A 72 -10.88 -6.62 -1.55
N SER A 73 -9.85 -5.94 -1.05
CA SER A 73 -9.09 -6.37 0.14
C SER A 73 -8.74 -5.17 1.03
N THR A 74 -8.19 -5.43 2.21
CA THR A 74 -7.68 -4.38 3.09
C THR A 74 -6.42 -3.74 2.49
N LEU A 75 -6.07 -2.52 2.94
CA LEU A 75 -4.83 -1.86 2.54
C LEU A 75 -3.62 -2.75 2.89
N SER A 76 -3.60 -3.33 4.09
CA SER A 76 -2.55 -4.23 4.55
C SER A 76 -2.36 -5.43 3.61
N GLU A 77 -3.43 -6.18 3.33
CA GLU A 77 -3.39 -7.35 2.44
C GLU A 77 -2.95 -7.00 1.02
N THR A 78 -3.34 -5.82 0.52
CA THR A 78 -2.96 -5.36 -0.82
C THR A 78 -1.45 -5.24 -0.95
N PHE A 79 -0.78 -4.69 0.07
CA PHE A 79 0.68 -4.51 0.06
C PHE A 79 1.44 -5.82 0.32
N TYR A 80 0.94 -6.68 1.22
CA TYR A 80 1.57 -7.98 1.46
C TYR A 80 1.45 -8.92 0.26
N SER A 81 0.39 -8.79 -0.55
CA SER A 81 0.17 -9.58 -1.77
C SER A 81 1.05 -9.19 -2.95
N ILE A 82 1.85 -8.11 -2.86
CA ILE A 82 2.76 -7.71 -3.94
C ILE A 82 3.88 -8.75 -4.06
N LYS A 83 4.08 -9.28 -5.27
CA LYS A 83 5.13 -10.26 -5.57
C LYS A 83 6.51 -9.63 -5.66
#